data_AF-A0A1H6BPY4-F1
#
_entry.id   AF-A0A1H6BPY4-F1
#
_cell.length_a   1.000
_cell.length_b   1.000
_cell.length_c   1.000
_cell.angle_alpha   90.00
_cell.angle_beta   90.00
_cell.angle_gamma   90.00
#
_symmetry.space_group_name_H-M   'P 1'
#
loop_
_entity.id
_entity.type
_entity.pdbx_description
1 polymer ?
#
loop_
_entity_poly.entity_id
_entity_poly.type
_entity_poly.pdbx_seq_one_letter_code
_entity_poly.pdbx_strand_id
1 'polypeptide(L)'
;MPHPWGIGRFIPHMLELPKAAADDSGHLPLPHRLQDAYRRRIAKLPAPARTALLVAAAEESGALAATLRAMAGLGLTAGALAAAEGEGLITVEAQKIRSTTRRRGRSRPASGPAGR
;
A
#
# COMPACT_ATOMS: atom_id res chain seq x y z
N MET A 1 43.11 30.06 2.72
CA MET A 1 42.17 30.44 3.79
C MET A 1 40.78 30.62 3.20
N PRO A 2 39.70 30.27 3.92
CA PRO A 2 38.37 30.04 3.35
C PRO A 2 37.31 31.12 3.71
N HIS A 3 36.27 31.19 2.85
CA HIS A 3 34.89 31.72 3.05
C HIS A 3 34.67 33.25 2.93
N PRO A 4 33.43 33.76 2.66
CA PRO A 4 32.10 33.11 2.66
C PRO A 4 31.13 33.44 1.49
N TRP A 5 30.37 32.43 1.05
CA TRP A 5 29.00 32.43 0.47
C TRP A 5 28.50 33.58 -0.42
N GLY A 6 28.22 33.25 -1.69
CA GLY A 6 27.35 34.00 -2.61
C GLY A 6 26.51 33.02 -3.45
N ILE A 7 25.19 33.19 -3.39
CA ILE A 7 24.13 32.28 -3.85
C ILE A 7 24.01 32.23 -5.38
N GLY A 8 23.80 31.04 -5.96
CA GLY A 8 23.38 30.92 -7.35
C GLY A 8 23.22 29.49 -7.84
N ARG A 9 21.96 29.03 -7.97
CA ARG A 9 21.49 27.83 -8.69
C ARG A 9 21.41 26.51 -7.90
N PHE A 10 20.40 26.42 -7.04
CA PHE A 10 19.77 25.13 -6.72
C PHE A 10 19.06 24.61 -7.99
N ILE A 11 19.67 23.65 -8.68
CA ILE A 11 18.95 22.78 -9.61
C ILE A 11 18.51 21.56 -8.79
N PRO A 12 17.20 21.35 -8.58
CA PRO A 12 16.73 20.10 -8.02
C PRO A 12 17.03 19.00 -9.03
N HIS A 13 17.82 18.04 -8.58
CA HIS A 13 17.97 16.72 -9.17
C HIS A 13 16.60 16.07 -9.20
N MET A 14 15.87 16.33 -10.29
CA MET A 14 14.74 15.53 -10.71
C MET A 14 15.32 14.15 -10.98
N LEU A 15 15.08 13.25 -10.03
CA LEU A 15 15.23 11.84 -10.23
C LEU A 15 14.25 11.47 -11.35
N GLU A 16 14.72 11.52 -12.59
CA GLU A 16 14.05 10.88 -13.72
C GLU A 16 13.79 9.44 -13.31
N LEU A 17 12.53 9.13 -13.00
CA LEU A 17 12.11 7.76 -12.85
C LEU A 17 12.21 7.14 -14.25
N PRO A 18 12.98 6.05 -14.46
CA PRO A 18 12.90 5.32 -15.70
C PRO A 18 11.44 4.88 -15.86
N LYS A 19 10.74 5.49 -16.83
CA LYS A 19 9.44 5.05 -17.29
C LYS A 19 9.66 3.64 -17.81
N ALA A 20 9.36 2.65 -16.97
CA ALA A 20 9.42 1.24 -17.33
C ALA A 20 8.61 1.07 -18.61
N ALA A 21 9.34 0.84 -19.70
CA ALA A 21 8.80 0.64 -21.02
C ALA A 21 7.84 -0.57 -20.98
N ALA A 22 6.63 -0.30 -21.47
CA ALA A 22 5.72 -1.22 -22.15
C ALA A 22 5.76 -2.70 -21.68
N ASP A 23 4.83 -3.06 -20.79
CA ASP A 23 4.29 -4.42 -20.78
C ASP A 23 3.23 -4.51 -21.88
N ASP A 24 3.70 -4.76 -23.11
CA ASP A 24 2.87 -5.05 -24.28
C ASP A 24 2.44 -6.53 -24.24
N SER A 25 1.45 -6.79 -23.40
CA SER A 25 0.90 -8.14 -23.22
C SER A 25 -0.63 -8.13 -23.17
N GLY A 26 -1.33 -7.25 -23.90
CA GLY A 26 -2.81 -7.18 -23.80
C GLY A 26 -3.33 -7.04 -22.36
N HIS A 27 -2.47 -6.53 -21.47
CA HIS A 27 -2.64 -6.53 -20.04
C HIS A 27 -2.87 -5.09 -19.62
N LEU A 28 -3.99 -4.86 -18.94
CA LEU A 28 -4.36 -3.56 -18.40
C LEU A 28 -3.14 -2.95 -17.68
N PRO A 29 -2.88 -1.63 -17.80
CA PRO A 29 -1.68 -1.02 -17.22
C PRO A 29 -1.51 -1.44 -15.75
N LEU A 30 -0.26 -1.67 -15.32
CA LEU A 30 0.05 -2.21 -13.98
C LEU A 30 -0.75 -1.56 -12.82
N PRO A 31 -1.01 -0.23 -12.80
CA PRO A 31 -1.87 0.40 -11.80
C PRO A 31 -3.32 -0.12 -11.81
N HIS A 32 -3.88 -0.38 -12.98
CA HIS A 32 -5.24 -0.90 -13.10
C HIS A 32 -5.36 -2.35 -12.61
N ARG A 33 -4.36 -3.21 -12.90
CA ARG A 33 -4.36 -4.60 -12.38
C ARG A 33 -4.36 -4.62 -10.86
N LEU A 34 -3.61 -3.71 -10.24
CA LEU A 34 -3.59 -3.56 -8.79
C LEU A 34 -4.95 -3.09 -8.25
N GLN A 35 -5.52 -2.04 -8.84
CA GLN A 35 -6.85 -1.54 -8.46
C GLN A 35 -7.92 -2.63 -8.57
N ASP A 36 -7.90 -3.42 -9.65
CA ASP A 36 -8.83 -4.53 -9.84
C ASP A 36 -8.64 -5.64 -8.80
N ALA A 37 -7.39 -5.93 -8.43
CA ALA A 37 -7.11 -6.89 -7.37
C ALA A 37 -7.65 -6.41 -6.02
N TYR A 38 -7.48 -5.13 -5.67
CA TYR A 38 -8.05 -4.54 -4.46
C TYR A 38 -9.59 -4.53 -4.49
N ARG A 39 -10.19 -4.13 -5.61
CA ARG A 39 -11.65 -4.17 -5.80
C ARG A 39 -12.22 -5.56 -5.58
N ARG A 40 -11.57 -6.60 -6.14
CA ARG A 40 -11.99 -8.00 -5.95
C ARG A 40 -11.92 -8.45 -4.49
N ARG A 41 -10.88 -8.05 -3.75
CA ARG A 41 -10.77 -8.36 -2.31
C ARG A 41 -11.83 -7.64 -1.48
N ILE A 42 -12.04 -6.35 -1.74
CA ILE A 42 -13.10 -5.56 -1.07
C ILE A 42 -14.48 -6.15 -1.36
N ALA A 43 -14.74 -6.61 -2.59
CA ALA A 43 -16.01 -7.22 -2.96
C ALA A 43 -16.32 -8.53 -2.22
N LYS A 44 -15.30 -9.26 -1.75
CA LYS A 44 -15.47 -10.50 -0.95
C LYS A 44 -15.82 -10.22 0.50
N LEU A 45 -15.53 -9.02 1.00
CA LEU A 45 -15.78 -8.68 2.40
C LEU A 45 -17.29 -8.63 2.69
N PRO A 46 -17.72 -9.12 3.86
CA PRO A 46 -19.04 -8.82 4.41
C PRO A 46 -19.25 -7.30 4.56
N ALA A 47 -20.49 -6.83 4.46
CA ALA A 47 -20.80 -5.40 4.58
C ALA A 47 -20.22 -4.73 5.86
N PRO A 48 -20.29 -5.35 7.05
CA PRO A 48 -19.67 -4.80 8.26
C PRO A 48 -18.16 -4.58 8.14
N ALA A 49 -17.45 -5.48 7.45
CA ALA A 49 -16.01 -5.40 7.26
C ALA A 49 -15.60 -4.31 6.26
N ARG A 50 -16.43 -4.04 5.25
CA ARG A 50 -16.21 -2.91 4.33
C ARG A 50 -16.36 -1.58 5.07
N THR A 51 -17.37 -1.44 5.92
CA THR A 51 -17.55 -0.24 6.74
C THR A 51 -16.40 -0.07 7.72
N ALA A 52 -15.94 -1.14 8.38
CA ALA A 52 -14.77 -1.11 9.25
C ALA A 52 -13.49 -0.67 8.50
N LEU A 53 -13.29 -1.17 7.28
CA LEU A 53 -12.17 -0.75 6.42
C LEU A 53 -12.22 0.73 6.06
N LEU A 54 -13.42 1.29 5.80
CA LEU A 54 -13.59 2.72 5.53
C LEU A 54 -13.25 3.57 6.75
N VAL A 55 -13.70 3.16 7.94
CA VAL A 55 -13.36 3.85 9.20
C VAL A 55 -11.85 3.82 9.43
N ALA A 56 -11.21 2.67 9.24
CA ALA A 56 -9.76 2.54 9.35
C ALA A 56 -8.99 3.36 8.30
N ALA A 57 -9.55 3.56 7.10
CA ALA A 57 -8.95 4.38 6.06
C ALA A 57 -9.16 5.88 6.28
N ALA A 58 -10.24 6.27 6.94
CA ALA A 58 -10.50 7.66 7.33
C ALA A 58 -9.64 8.09 8.53
N GLU A 59 -9.16 7.13 9.32
CA GLU A 59 -8.26 7.36 10.43
C GLU A 59 -6.79 7.35 9.92
N GLU A 60 -6.22 8.54 9.75
CA GLU A 60 -4.90 8.73 9.12
C GLU A 60 -3.71 8.47 10.06
N SER A 61 -3.92 8.52 11.39
CA SER A 61 -2.84 8.36 12.37
C SER A 61 -2.45 6.90 12.65
N GLY A 62 -3.31 5.95 12.26
CA GLY A 62 -3.19 4.53 12.57
C GLY A 62 -3.59 4.17 14.01
N ALA A 63 -4.25 5.07 14.74
CA ALA A 63 -4.76 4.88 16.08
C ALA A 63 -5.93 3.88 16.11
N LEU A 64 -5.59 2.64 16.46
CA LEU A 64 -6.57 1.55 16.60
C LEU A 64 -7.69 1.89 17.59
N ALA A 65 -7.38 2.55 18.71
CA ALA A 65 -8.38 2.92 19.71
C ALA A 65 -9.43 3.90 19.15
N ALA A 66 -9.00 4.87 18.33
CA ALA A 66 -9.90 5.81 17.67
C ALA A 66 -10.79 5.10 16.65
N THR A 67 -10.20 4.20 15.86
CA THR A 67 -10.91 3.36 14.88
C THR A 67 -11.97 2.49 15.57
N LEU A 68 -11.62 1.79 16.66
CA LEU A 68 -12.54 0.93 17.40
C LEU A 68 -13.69 1.72 18.03
N ARG A 69 -13.42 2.93 18.55
CA ARG A 69 -14.46 3.80 19.12
C ARG A 69 -15.43 4.28 18.06
N ALA A 70 -14.94 4.69 16.89
CA ALA A 70 -15.78 5.08 15.77
C ALA A 70 -16.63 3.91 15.25
N MET A 71 -16.04 2.72 15.13
CA MET A 71 -16.74 1.49 14.77
C MET A 71 -17.85 1.14 15.77
N ALA A 72 -17.58 1.26 17.08
CA ALA A 72 -18.58 1.00 18.11
C ALA A 72 -19.79 1.96 17.98
N GLY A 73 -19.55 3.23 17.63
CA GLY A 73 -20.62 4.20 17.33
C GLY A 73 -21.49 3.82 16.13
N LEU A 74 -20.99 2.94 15.25
CA LEU A 74 -21.70 2.40 14.09
C LEU A 74 -22.28 0.99 14.35
N GLY A 75 -22.20 0.49 15.59
CA GLY A 75 -22.65 -0.86 15.96
C GLY A 75 -21.75 -1.98 15.44
N LEU A 76 -20.52 -1.67 15.04
CA LEU A 76 -19.55 -2.64 14.53
C LEU A 76 -18.63 -3.13 15.64
N THR A 77 -18.29 -4.42 15.59
CA THR A 77 -17.35 -5.04 16.54
C THR A 77 -15.95 -5.15 15.94
N ALA A 78 -14.93 -5.36 16.79
CA ALA A 78 -13.56 -5.58 16.34
C ALA A 78 -13.42 -6.77 15.36
N GLY A 79 -14.32 -7.76 15.43
CA GLY A 79 -14.37 -8.87 14.47
C GLY A 79 -14.58 -8.43 13.02
N ALA A 80 -15.17 -7.25 12.77
CA ALA A 80 -15.30 -6.71 11.42
C ALA A 80 -13.95 -6.31 10.81
N LEU A 81 -12.95 -5.92 11.62
CA LEU A 81 -11.58 -5.67 11.15
C LEU A 81 -10.86 -6.97 10.81
N ALA A 82 -11.12 -8.06 11.55
CA ALA A 82 -10.46 -9.35 11.32
C ALA A 82 -10.72 -9.91 9.91
N ALA A 83 -11.90 -9.68 9.35
CA ALA A 83 -12.20 -10.09 7.97
C ALA A 83 -11.40 -9.26 6.94
N ALA A 84 -11.21 -7.97 7.16
CA ALA A 84 -10.39 -7.12 6.30
C ALA A 84 -8.89 -7.44 6.42
N GLU A 85 -8.45 -7.81 7.61
CA GLU A 85 -7.09 -8.32 7.87
C GLU A 85 -6.85 -9.68 7.20
N GLY A 86 -7.82 -10.60 7.26
CA GLY A 86 -7.75 -11.90 6.59
C GLY A 86 -7.61 -11.82 5.06
N GLU A 87 -8.22 -10.79 4.44
CA GLU A 87 -8.03 -10.49 3.01
C GLU A 87 -6.74 -9.68 2.71
N GLY A 88 -5.94 -9.40 3.75
CA GLY A 88 -4.67 -8.68 3.64
C GLY A 88 -4.82 -7.21 3.21
N LEU A 89 -5.96 -6.59 3.50
CA LEU A 89 -6.25 -5.20 3.17
C LEU A 89 -5.73 -4.23 4.24
N ILE A 90 -5.69 -4.70 5.49
CA ILE A 90 -5.13 -4.00 6.64
C ILE A 90 -4.25 -4.96 7.44
N THR A 91 -3.43 -4.39 8.33
CA THR A 91 -2.70 -5.16 9.34
C THR A 91 -2.88 -4.46 10.67
N VAL A 92 -3.33 -5.19 11.68
CA VAL A 92 -3.53 -4.67 13.03
C VAL A 92 -2.31 -5.09 13.87
N GLU A 93 -1.33 -4.20 13.98
CA GLU A 93 -0.24 -4.36 14.93
C GLU A 93 -0.71 -3.82 16.29
N ALA A 94 -0.22 -4.37 17.40
CA ALA A 94 -0.76 -4.19 18.76
C ALA A 94 -0.92 -2.73 19.29
N GLN A 95 -0.57 -1.71 18.51
CA GLN A 95 -0.90 -0.29 18.73
C GLN A 95 -1.09 0.52 17.42
N LYS A 96 -1.01 -0.09 16.23
CA LYS A 96 -1.01 0.64 14.93
C LYS A 96 -1.60 -0.17 13.79
N ILE A 97 -2.47 0.45 13.01
CA ILE A 97 -2.92 -0.11 11.73
C ILE A 97 -1.93 0.32 10.64
N ARG A 98 -1.33 -0.63 9.92
CA ARG A 98 -0.43 -0.36 8.78
C ARG A 98 -1.03 -0.95 7.50
N SER A 99 -1.25 -0.11 6.48
CA SER A 99 -1.62 -0.58 5.15
C SER A 99 -0.38 -1.06 4.40
N THR A 100 -0.27 -2.37 4.15
CA THR A 100 0.90 -2.93 3.46
C THR A 100 0.75 -2.73 1.95
N THR A 101 1.55 -1.84 1.37
CA THR A 101 1.83 -1.88 -0.09
C THR A 101 3.11 -2.68 -0.29
N ARG A 102 2.99 -3.95 -0.66
CA ARG A 102 4.15 -4.84 -0.76
C ARG A 102 4.77 -4.77 -2.15
N ARG A 103 5.76 -3.90 -2.32
CA ARG A 103 6.69 -3.90 -3.47
C ARG A 103 7.55 -5.17 -3.41
N ARG A 104 7.06 -6.29 -3.96
CA ARG A 104 7.86 -7.51 -4.11
C ARG A 104 8.64 -7.48 -5.43
N GLY A 105 9.66 -6.64 -5.50
CA GLY A 105 10.78 -6.82 -6.43
C GLY A 105 11.78 -7.78 -5.78
N ARG A 106 11.68 -9.08 -6.07
CA ARG A 106 12.74 -10.04 -5.76
C ARG A 106 13.11 -10.72 -7.07
N SER A 107 14.13 -10.17 -7.74
CA SER A 107 14.79 -10.81 -8.86
C SER A 107 15.34 -12.15 -8.38
N ARG A 108 14.84 -13.25 -8.97
CA ARG A 108 15.53 -14.53 -8.97
C ARG A 108 16.78 -14.36 -9.84
N PRO A 109 18.00 -14.69 -9.38
CA PRO A 109 19.10 -14.88 -10.31
C PRO A 109 18.70 -16.03 -11.25
N ALA A 110 18.72 -15.75 -12.55
CA ALA A 110 18.56 -16.75 -13.58
C ALA A 110 19.76 -17.71 -13.51
N SER A 111 19.46 -18.97 -13.21
CA SER A 111 20.32 -20.09 -13.54
C SER A 111 20.40 -20.21 -15.07
N GLY A 112 21.59 -20.05 -15.64
CA GLY A 112 21.91 -20.44 -17.02
C GLY A 112 22.91 -21.62 -17.00
N PRO A 113 22.79 -22.60 -17.93
CA PRO A 113 23.50 -23.88 -17.86
C PRO A 113 24.93 -23.84 -18.43
N ALA A 114 25.64 -24.95 -18.17
CA ALA A 114 27.04 -25.27 -18.44
C ALA A 114 27.53 -25.13 -19.90
N GLY A 115 28.86 -24.99 -20.09
CA GLY A 115 29.49 -25.15 -21.40
C GLY A 115 31.01 -24.99 -21.47
N ARG A 116 31.72 -26.11 -21.24
CA ARG A 116 33.08 -26.53 -21.67
C ARG A 116 34.32 -25.84 -21.12
#